data_AF-A0A8J6Z188-F1
#
_entry.id   AF-A0A8J6Z188-F1
#
_cell.length_a   1.000
_cell.length_b   1.000
_cell.length_c   1.000
_cell.angle_alpha   90.00
_cell.angle_beta   90.00
_cell.angle_gamma   90.00
#
_symmetry.space_group_name_H-M   'P 1'
#
loop_
_entity.id
_entity.type
_entity.pdbx_description
1 polymer ?
#
loop_
_entity_poly.entity_id
_entity_poly.type
_entity_poly.pdbx_seq_one_letter_code
_entity_poly.pdbx_strand_id
1 'polypeptide(L)'
;MTTMTPDFLSYLQSELNRMETIAGTLALVEREHHRKLTNYEDRGLLDLAAEEESAARQLGMIKQICLALGERITELTNEGIGTETLEEGERGARDVPVH
;
A
#
# COMPACT_ATOMS: atom_id res chain seq x y z
N MET A 1 18.23 -8.23 15.45
CA MET A 1 16.92 -7.91 14.87
C MET A 1 17.01 -6.49 14.36
N THR A 2 16.90 -6.27 13.05
CA THR A 2 16.96 -4.93 12.46
C THR A 2 15.63 -4.23 12.78
N THR A 3 15.65 -3.19 13.59
CA THR A 3 14.47 -2.38 13.87
C THR A 3 14.11 -1.60 12.61
N MET A 4 12.92 -1.84 12.03
CA MET A 4 12.40 -0.98 10.96
C MET A 4 12.05 0.37 11.58
N THR A 5 12.62 1.45 11.05
CA THR A 5 12.37 2.81 11.54
C THR A 5 11.03 3.34 11.01
N PRO A 6 10.37 4.25 11.74
CA PRO A 6 9.14 4.91 11.25
C PRO A 6 9.31 5.57 9.88
N ASP A 7 10.47 6.19 9.63
CA ASP A 7 10.79 6.80 8.34
C ASP A 7 10.84 5.78 7.20
N PHE A 8 11.37 4.58 7.47
CA PHE A 8 11.42 3.51 6.48
C PHE A 8 10.02 2.95 6.17
N LEU A 9 9.16 2.82 7.19
CA LEU A 9 7.76 2.40 7.00
C LEU A 9 6.97 3.44 6.21
N SER A 10 7.16 4.73 6.50
CA SER A 10 6.53 5.83 5.76
C SER A 10 6.99 5.84 4.29
N TYR A 11 8.28 5.68 4.05
CA TYR A 11 8.82 5.55 2.70
C TYR A 11 8.20 4.35 1.97
N LEU A 12 8.18 3.17 2.60
CA LEU A 12 7.63 1.96 1.98
C LEU A 12 6.13 2.11 1.66
N GLN A 13 5.35 2.75 2.54
CA GLN A 13 3.95 3.08 2.27
C GLN A 13 3.81 3.97 1.03
N SER A 14 4.67 4.98 0.89
CA SER A 14 4.63 5.89 -0.25
C SER A 14 4.95 5.18 -1.57
N GLU A 15 5.91 4.26 -1.57
CA GLU A 15 6.26 3.47 -2.76
C GLU A 15 5.15 2.48 -3.12
N LEU A 16 4.50 1.84 -2.14
CA LEU A 16 3.35 0.97 -2.40
C LEU A 16 2.17 1.74 -3.01
N ASN A 17 1.87 2.93 -2.51
CA ASN A 17 0.81 3.78 -3.08
C ASN A 17 1.13 4.20 -4.53
N ARG A 18 2.42 4.48 -4.82
CA ARG A 18 2.87 4.78 -6.19
C ARG A 18 2.71 3.56 -7.10
N MET A 19 3.14 2.39 -6.65
CA MET A 19 2.99 1.13 -7.41
C MET A 19 1.52 0.77 -7.63
N GLU A 20 0.66 0.94 -6.62
CA GLU A 20 -0.79 0.75 -6.74
C GLU A 20 -1.35 1.63 -7.87
N THR A 21 -0.99 2.92 -7.85
CA THR A 21 -1.47 3.89 -8.84
C THR A 21 -1.03 3.48 -10.24
N ILE A 22 0.26 3.17 -10.43
CA ILE A 22 0.81 2.75 -11.73
C ILE A 22 0.12 1.48 -12.22
N ALA A 23 0.00 0.46 -11.36
CA ALA A 23 -0.65 -0.79 -11.72
C ALA A 23 -2.13 -0.57 -12.11
N GLY A 24 -2.84 0.29 -11.39
CA GLY A 24 -4.21 0.69 -11.72
C GLY A 24 -4.32 1.41 -13.07
N THR A 25 -3.42 2.35 -13.35
CA THR A 25 -3.38 3.07 -14.63
C THR A 25 -3.08 2.13 -15.79
N LEU A 26 -2.07 1.26 -15.67
CA LEU A 26 -1.74 0.31 -16.73
C LEU A 26 -2.88 -0.70 -16.94
N ALA A 27 -3.52 -1.19 -15.88
CA ALA A 27 -4.67 -2.08 -16.02
C ALA A 27 -5.83 -1.44 -16.81
N LEU A 28 -6.02 -0.13 -16.67
CA LEU A 28 -7.01 0.62 -17.46
C LEU A 28 -6.59 0.74 -18.93
N VAL A 29 -5.30 0.99 -19.18
CA VAL A 29 -4.72 1.07 -20.54
C VAL A 29 -4.89 -0.27 -21.27
N GLU A 30 -4.53 -1.40 -20.65
CA GLU A 30 -4.64 -2.70 -21.33
C GLU A 30 -6.09 -3.13 -21.57
N ARG A 31 -7.04 -2.71 -20.71
CA ARG A 31 -8.48 -2.90 -21.00
C ARG A 31 -8.92 -2.13 -22.24
N GLU A 32 -8.39 -0.93 -22.43
CA GLU A 32 -8.69 -0.12 -23.62
C GLU A 32 -8.02 -0.73 -24.87
N HIS A 33 -6.80 -1.26 -24.75
CA HIS A 33 -6.15 -2.01 -25.84
C HIS A 33 -6.95 -3.26 -26.22
N HIS A 34 -7.33 -4.09 -25.24
CA HIS A 34 -8.21 -5.24 -25.45
C HIS A 34 -9.47 -4.83 -26.23
N ARG A 35 -10.20 -3.81 -25.73
CA ARG A 35 -11.43 -3.31 -26.36
C ARG A 35 -11.21 -2.86 -27.81
N LYS A 36 -10.10 -2.18 -28.11
CA LYS A 36 -9.76 -1.75 -29.47
C LYS A 36 -9.50 -2.94 -30.37
N LEU A 37 -8.71 -3.90 -29.91
CA LEU A 37 -8.30 -5.07 -30.68
C LEU A 37 -9.48 -6.01 -30.98
N THR A 38 -10.43 -6.16 -30.05
CA THR A 38 -11.63 -6.98 -30.26
C THR A 38 -12.61 -6.42 -31.30
N ASN A 39 -12.44 -5.16 -31.73
CA ASN A 39 -13.32 -4.57 -32.76
C ASN A 39 -12.93 -4.98 -34.19
N TYR A 40 -11.82 -5.70 -34.37
CA TYR A 40 -11.36 -6.16 -35.66
C TYR A 40 -11.64 -7.66 -35.85
N GLU A 41 -12.08 -8.05 -37.04
CA GLU A 41 -12.28 -9.47 -37.41
C GLU A 41 -10.96 -10.15 -37.85
N ASP A 42 -9.83 -9.75 -37.26
CA ASP A 42 -8.52 -10.32 -37.52
C ASP A 42 -8.11 -11.27 -36.38
N ARG A 43 -7.76 -12.52 -36.71
CA ARG A 43 -7.42 -13.53 -35.70
C ARG A 43 -6.16 -13.18 -34.92
N GLY A 44 -5.15 -12.58 -35.54
CA GLY A 44 -3.93 -12.17 -34.85
C GLY A 44 -4.19 -11.03 -33.85
N LEU A 45 -5.10 -10.11 -34.20
CA LEU A 45 -5.53 -9.06 -33.28
C LEU A 45 -6.37 -9.63 -32.11
N LEU A 46 -7.15 -10.69 -32.33
CA LEU A 46 -7.88 -11.36 -31.25
C LEU A 46 -6.96 -12.09 -30.26
N ASP A 47 -5.90 -12.74 -30.74
CA ASP A 47 -4.90 -13.36 -29.88
C ASP A 47 -4.19 -12.29 -29.02
N LEU A 48 -3.78 -11.18 -29.63
CA LEU A 48 -3.21 -10.04 -28.91
C LEU A 48 -4.20 -9.47 -27.90
N ALA A 49 -5.50 -9.36 -28.25
CA ALA A 49 -6.52 -8.89 -27.31
C ALA A 49 -6.60 -9.78 -26.06
N ALA A 50 -6.46 -11.10 -26.20
CA ALA A 50 -6.45 -12.02 -25.05
C ALA A 50 -5.22 -11.81 -24.14
N GLU A 51 -4.06 -11.48 -24.73
CA GLU A 51 -2.87 -11.09 -23.98
C GLU A 51 -3.10 -9.78 -23.20
N GLU A 52 -3.69 -8.76 -23.82
CA GLU A 52 -4.02 -7.49 -23.16
C GLU A 52 -5.02 -7.67 -22.00
N GLU A 53 -6.02 -8.53 -22.19
CA GLU A 53 -6.97 -8.86 -21.12
C GLU A 53 -6.26 -9.55 -19.94
N SER A 54 -5.30 -10.43 -20.23
CA SER A 54 -4.49 -11.11 -19.22
C SER A 54 -3.60 -10.11 -18.46
N ALA A 55 -2.93 -9.21 -19.19
CA ALA A 55 -2.10 -8.16 -18.61
C ALA A 55 -2.94 -7.26 -17.68
N ALA A 56 -4.11 -6.83 -18.12
CA ALA A 56 -5.05 -6.05 -17.30
C ALA A 56 -5.41 -6.75 -15.98
N ARG A 57 -5.68 -8.06 -16.02
CA ARG A 57 -5.98 -8.86 -14.82
C ARG A 57 -4.79 -8.93 -13.87
N GLN A 58 -3.59 -9.18 -14.41
CA GLN A 58 -2.36 -9.27 -13.60
C GLN A 58 -2.03 -7.94 -12.93
N LEU A 59 -2.15 -6.83 -13.66
CA LEU A 59 -1.95 -5.48 -13.11
C LEU A 59 -3.00 -5.15 -12.04
N GLY A 60 -4.25 -5.58 -12.24
CA GLY A 60 -5.29 -5.51 -11.21
C GLY A 60 -4.92 -6.27 -9.93
N MET A 61 -4.30 -7.45 -10.05
CA MET A 61 -3.82 -8.21 -8.90
C MET A 61 -2.66 -7.51 -8.20
N ILE A 62 -1.69 -6.97 -8.94
CA ILE A 62 -0.57 -6.19 -8.39
C ILE A 62 -1.10 -4.99 -7.60
N LYS A 63 -2.11 -4.30 -8.13
CA LYS A 63 -2.80 -3.21 -7.43
C LYS A 63 -3.32 -3.67 -6.06
N GLN A 64 -4.05 -4.80 -6.01
CA GLN A 64 -4.59 -5.34 -4.76
C GLN A 64 -3.49 -5.75 -3.77
N ILE A 65 -2.39 -6.31 -4.27
CA ILE A 65 -1.23 -6.65 -3.44
C ILE A 65 -0.64 -5.38 -2.81
N CYS A 66 -0.49 -4.31 -3.58
CA CYS A 66 0.04 -3.04 -3.06
C CYS A 66 -0.85 -2.45 -1.96
N LEU A 67 -2.18 -2.49 -2.16
CA LEU A 67 -3.16 -2.08 -1.14
C LEU A 67 -3.04 -2.89 0.15
N ALA A 68 -3.07 -4.22 0.05
CA ALA A 68 -2.99 -5.11 1.20
C ALA A 68 -1.66 -4.95 1.97
N LEU A 69 -0.55 -4.74 1.26
CA LEU A 69 0.73 -4.45 1.89
C LEU A 69 0.75 -3.08 2.59
N GLY A 70 0.09 -2.08 2.01
CA GLY A 70 -0.06 -0.76 2.62
C GLY A 70 -0.90 -0.80 3.91
N GLU A 71 -1.99 -1.57 3.91
CA GLU A 71 -2.77 -1.83 5.12
C GLU A 71 -1.89 -2.47 6.21
N ARG A 72 -1.09 -3.48 5.84
CA ARG A 72 -0.20 -4.14 6.78
C ARG A 72 0.89 -3.22 7.35
N ILE A 73 1.43 -2.30 6.56
CA ILE A 73 2.39 -1.29 7.06
C ILE A 73 1.72 -0.31 8.02
N THR A 74 0.49 0.07 7.74
CA THR A 74 -0.30 0.93 8.63
C THR A 74 -0.51 0.25 9.99
N GLU A 75 -0.83 -1.04 9.99
CA GLU A 75 -0.92 -1.86 11.22
C GLU A 75 0.41 -1.88 11.99
N LEU A 76 1.53 -2.20 11.31
CA LEU A 76 2.85 -2.23 11.94
C LEU A 76 3.28 -0.89 12.53
N THR A 77 2.91 0.21 11.86
CA THR A 77 3.17 1.58 12.34
C THR A 77 2.39 1.85 13.63
N ASN A 78 1.12 1.44 13.68
CA ASN A 78 0.26 1.64 14.85
C ASN A 78 0.65 0.72 16.03
N GLU A 79 1.05 -0.53 15.77
CA GLU A 79 1.55 -1.47 16.78
C GLU A 79 2.85 -0.97 17.43
N GLY A 80 3.75 -0.34 16.66
CA GLY A 80 5.02 0.21 17.14
C GLY A 80 4.91 1.55 17.89
N ILE A 81 3.81 2.29 17.73
CA ILE A 81 3.57 3.59 18.38
C ILE A 81 2.70 3.45 19.65
N GLY A 82 2.22 2.23 19.96
CA GLY A 82 1.29 1.95 21.06
C GLY A 82 1.89 1.80 22.47
N THR A 83 3.17 2.07 22.72
CA THR A 83 3.81 1.80 24.04
C THR A 83 4.50 2.99 24.73
N GLU A 84 4.10 4.23 24.43
CA GLU A 84 4.52 5.39 25.25
C GLU A 84 3.33 6.32 25.57
N THR A 85 2.33 5.80 26.28
CA THR A 85 1.50 6.64 27.13
C THR A 85 1.15 5.82 28.36
N LEU A 86 1.52 6.36 29.53
CA LEU A 86 1.20 5.98 30.91
C LEU A 86 2.50 5.83 31.72
N GLU A 87 3.02 6.95 32.24
CA GLU A 87 3.51 7.11 33.63
C GLU A 87 4.13 8.51 33.83
N GLU A 88 3.30 9.56 33.85
CA GLU A 88 3.59 10.76 34.65
C GLU A 88 2.31 11.21 35.35
N GLY A 89 1.90 10.38 36.31
CA GLY A 89 0.87 10.69 37.29
C GLY A 89 1.28 10.10 38.64
N GLU A 90 1.59 10.98 39.59
CA GLU A 90 1.63 10.74 41.04
C GLU A 90 2.84 10.00 41.64
N ARG A 91 3.86 10.77 42.05
CA ARG A 91 4.49 10.58 43.37
C ARG A 91 4.54 11.90 44.12
N GLY A 92 3.59 12.09 45.03
CA GLY A 92 3.69 13.10 46.06
C GLY A 92 4.81 12.75 47.04
N ALA A 93 5.59 13.74 47.44
CA ALA A 93 6.28 13.74 48.72
C ALA A 93 6.07 15.11 49.35
N ARG A 94 5.30 15.09 50.44
CA ARG A 94 5.14 16.16 51.41
C ARG A 94 6.54 16.59 51.88
N ASP A 95 6.82 17.88 51.85
CA ASP A 95 7.72 18.48 52.83
C ASP A 95 7.35 19.96 53.03
N VAL A 96 6.73 20.21 54.17
CA VAL A 96 6.62 21.54 54.77
C VAL A 96 7.55 21.52 55.98
N PRO A 97 8.43 22.52 56.12
CA PRO A 97 8.74 23.03 57.44
C PRO A 97 8.27 24.47 57.55
N VAL A 98 7.37 24.68 58.51
CA VAL A 98 7.12 25.97 59.14
C VAL A 98 8.30 26.24 60.06
N HIS A 99 9.04 27.32 59.81
CA HIS A 99 9.55 28.25 60.83
C HIS A 99 9.99 29.56 60.19
#